data_AF-A0A2E9J9B4-F1
#
_entry.id   AF-A0A2E9J9B4-F1
#
_cell.length_a   1.000
_cell.length_b   1.000
_cell.length_c   1.000
_cell.angle_alpha   90.00
_cell.angle_beta   90.00
_cell.angle_gamma   90.00
#
_symmetry.space_group_name_H-M   'P 1'
#
loop_
_entity.id
_entity.type
_entity.pdbx_description
1 polymer ?
#
loop_
_entity_poly.entity_id
_entity_poly.type
_entity_poly.pdbx_seq_one_letter_code
_entity_poly.pdbx_strand_id
1 'polypeptide(L)' 'MWIIGIFSDHPSSVGETWSEHALRAFKISYSMAAASIAALFHAIFPFLFKTTASQTIKRINKEIEDLEAKSTNES' A
#
# COMPACT_ATOMS: atom_id res chain seq x y z
N MET A 1 20.49 8.00 17.05
CA MET A 1 19.72 8.29 15.83
C MET A 1 19.94 7.14 14.84
N TRP A 2 19.24 6.00 15.05
CA TRP A 2 19.52 4.71 14.39
C TRP A 2 18.43 4.30 13.38
N ILE A 3 17.48 5.20 13.10
CA ILE A 3 16.31 4.93 12.25
C ILE A 3 16.62 5.20 10.77
N ILE A 4 17.70 5.95 10.48
CA ILE A 4 18.08 6.35 9.11
C ILE A 4 18.73 5.19 8.34
N GLY A 5 19.33 4.21 9.04
CA GLY A 5 20.08 3.11 8.41
C GLY A 5 19.21 2.00 7.78
N ILE A 6 17.97 1.80 8.24
CA ILE A 6 17.07 0.80 7.66
C ILE A 6 16.57 1.21 6.26
N PHE A 7 16.56 2.51 5.97
CA PHE A 7 16.18 3.04 4.65
C PHE A 7 17.30 2.98 3.60
N SER A 8 18.54 2.62 3.99
CA SER A 8 19.70 2.66 3.09
C SER A 8 20.19 1.29 2.59
N ASP A 9 19.75 0.18 3.19
CA ASP A 9 20.17 -1.17 2.78
C ASP A 9 19.01 -1.97 2.15
N HIS A 10 18.49 -1.42 1.05
CA HIS A 10 18.04 -2.14 -0.15
C HIS A 10 17.69 -1.25 -1.39
N PRO A 11 17.97 0.08 -1.50
CA PRO A 11 17.53 0.86 -2.66
C PRO A 11 18.59 0.99 -3.77
N SER A 12 19.44 -0.01 -4.00
CA SER A 12 20.41 -0.01 -5.10
C SER A 12 20.14 -1.05 -6.21
N SER A 13 19.03 -1.80 -6.16
CA SER A 13 18.78 -2.87 -7.15
C SER A 13 17.55 -2.70 -8.06
N VAL A 14 16.79 -1.59 -8.02
CA VAL A 14 15.52 -1.52 -8.81
C VAL A 14 15.25 -0.21 -9.57
N GLY A 15 16.12 0.80 -9.53
CA GLY A 15 15.97 1.97 -10.43
C GLY A 15 14.73 2.86 -10.22
N GLU A 16 13.88 2.59 -9.21
CA GLU A 16 12.86 3.53 -8.74
C GLU A 16 13.50 4.60 -7.86
N THR A 17 13.12 5.86 -8.06
CA THR A 17 13.51 6.96 -7.18
C THR A 17 12.93 6.74 -5.79
N TRP A 18 13.67 7.06 -4.72
CA TRP A 18 13.17 7.01 -3.34
C TRP A 18 11.80 7.72 -3.18
N SER A 19 11.57 8.77 -3.98
CA SER A 19 10.30 9.48 -4.08
C SER A 19 9.14 8.63 -4.60
N GLU A 20 9.35 7.75 -5.58
CA GLU A 20 8.32 6.84 -6.08
C GLU A 20 7.93 5.81 -5.02
N HIS A 21 8.92 5.24 -4.33
CA HIS A 21 8.69 4.32 -3.23
C HIS A 21 7.93 5.00 -2.07
N ALA A 22 8.37 6.19 -1.65
CA ALA A 22 7.71 6.96 -0.59
C ALA A 22 6.27 7.36 -0.96
N LEU A 23 6.04 7.83 -2.19
CA LEU A 23 4.70 8.18 -2.68
C LEU A 23 3.78 6.96 -2.74
N ARG A 24 4.30 5.81 -3.17
CA ARG A 24 3.57 4.54 -3.22
C ARG A 24 3.18 4.07 -1.83
N ALA A 25 4.13 4.03 -0.89
CA ALA A 25 3.87 3.67 0.50
C ALA A 25 2.81 4.59 1.14
N PHE A 26 2.89 5.90 0.86
CA PHE A 26 1.89 6.87 1.32
C PHE A 26 0.49 6.59 0.74
N LYS A 27 0.39 6.30 -0.57
CA LYS A 27 -0.89 5.94 -1.22
C LYS A 27 -1.52 4.68 -0.62
N ILE A 28 -0.71 3.66 -0.34
CA ILE A 28 -1.17 2.42 0.31
C ILE A 28 -1.69 2.73 1.71
N SER A 29 -0.90 3.45 2.52
CA SER A 29 -1.28 3.85 3.88
C SER A 29 -2.60 4.63 3.90
N TYR A 30 -2.72 5.66 3.06
CA TYR A 30 -3.95 6.44 2.93
C TYR A 30 -5.15 5.58 2.52
N SER A 31 -4.97 4.69 1.55
CA SER A 31 -6.04 3.78 1.10
C SER A 31 -6.50 2.84 2.22
N MET A 32 -5.58 2.29 3.01
CA MET A 32 -5.91 1.45 4.16
C MET A 32 -6.63 2.24 5.27
N ALA A 33 -6.20 3.46 5.55
CA ALA A 33 -6.86 4.34 6.51
C ALA A 33 -8.31 4.64 6.08
N ALA A 34 -8.53 4.96 4.80
CA ALA A 34 -9.86 5.19 4.26
C ALA A 34 -10.73 3.91 4.32
N ALA A 35 -10.18 2.75 4.00
CA ALA A 35 -10.87 1.46 4.11
C ALA A 35 -11.26 1.15 5.56
N SER A 36 -10.38 1.44 6.52
CA SER A 36 -10.64 1.29 7.96
C SER A 36 -11.80 2.17 8.43
N ILE A 37 -11.79 3.45 8.04
CA ILE A 37 -12.89 4.38 8.34
C ILE A 37 -14.21 3.90 7.71
N ALA A 38 -14.18 3.44 6.46
CA ALA A 38 -15.34 2.90 5.79
C ALA A 38 -15.90 1.65 6.49
N ALA A 39 -15.02 0.74 6.93
CA ALA A 39 -15.41 -0.45 7.70
C ALA A 39 -15.99 -0.07 9.07
N LEU A 40 -15.45 0.95 9.74
CA LEU A 40 -15.97 1.47 11.00
C LEU A 40 -17.40 2.00 10.84
N PHE A 41 -17.63 2.85 9.83
CA PHE A 41 -18.98 3.33 9.52
C PHE A 41 -19.92 2.20 9.12
N HIS A 42 -19.43 1.19 8.38
CA HIS A 42 -20.23 0.01 8.04
C HIS A 42 -20.61 -0.80 9.30
N ALA A 43 -19.71 -0.93 10.27
CA ALA A 43 -19.99 -1.64 11.52
C ALA A 43 -21.09 -0.95 12.36
N ILE A 44 -21.14 0.38 12.33
CA ILE A 44 -22.19 1.17 13.01
C ILE A 44 -23.47 1.21 12.16
N PHE A 45 -23.32 1.39 10.84
CA PHE A 45 -24.39 1.54 9.88
C PHE A 45 -24.22 0.47 8.77
N PRO A 46 -24.78 -0.73 8.93
CA PRO A 46 -24.55 -1.87 8.03
C PRO A 46 -25.03 -1.66 6.58
N PHE A 47 -25.73 -0.56 6.29
CA PHE A 47 -26.12 -0.16 4.95
C PHE A 47 -25.08 0.71 4.23
N LEU A 48 -24.17 1.38 4.95
CA LEU A 48 -23.11 2.21 4.37
C LEU A 48 -21.88 1.37 4.00
N PHE A 49 -21.18 1.73 2.92
CA PHE A 49 -19.85 1.20 2.57
C PHE A 49 -19.71 -0.34 2.51
N LYS A 50 -20.79 -1.07 2.19
CA LYS A 50 -20.87 -2.54 2.25
C LYS A 50 -19.69 -3.30 1.63
N THR A 51 -19.11 -2.77 0.55
CA THR A 51 -18.00 -3.41 -0.16
C THR A 51 -16.74 -2.57 -0.20
N THR A 52 -16.76 -1.35 0.33
CA THR A 52 -15.70 -0.34 0.12
C THR A 52 -14.38 -0.80 0.72
N ALA A 53 -14.39 -1.30 1.96
CA ALA A 53 -13.19 -1.78 2.62
C ALA A 53 -12.59 -2.99 1.89
N SER A 54 -13.42 -3.99 1.57
CA SER A 54 -12.97 -5.21 0.88
C SER A 54 -12.46 -4.94 -0.53
N GLN A 55 -13.11 -4.07 -1.31
CA GLN A 55 -12.65 -3.66 -2.63
C GLN A 55 -11.32 -2.92 -2.56
N THR A 56 -11.14 -2.05 -1.56
CA THR A 56 -9.89 -1.31 -1.36
C THR A 56 -8.74 -2.25 -1.04
N ILE A 57 -8.93 -3.21 -0.13
CA ILE A 57 -7.91 -4.20 0.22
C ILE A 57 -7.54 -5.06 -0.98
N LYS A 58 -8.53 -5.55 -1.74
CA LYS A 58 -8.29 -6.34 -2.96
C LYS A 58 -7.48 -5.57 -4.00
N ARG A 59 -7.79 -4.28 -4.18
CA ARG A 59 -7.04 -3.40 -5.08
C ARG A 59 -5.59 -3.24 -4.62
N ILE A 60 -5.36 -2.94 -3.34
CA ILE A 60 -4.00 -2.80 -2.79
C ILE A 60 -3.22 -4.10 -2.94
N ASN A 61 -3.82 -5.25 -2.62
CA ASN A 61 -3.18 -6.55 -2.75
C ASN A 61 -2.73 -6.81 -4.19
N LYS A 62 -3.61 -6.55 -5.16
CA LYS A 62 -3.28 -6.68 -6.58
C LYS A 62 -2.13 -5.73 -6.99
N GLU A 63 -2.15 -4.49 -6.53
CA GLU A 63 -1.07 -3.53 -6.80
C GLU A 63 0.29 -4.01 -6.26
N ILE A 64 0.31 -4.68 -5.11
CA ILE A 64 1.53 -5.27 -4.52
C ILE A 64 2.00 -6.48 -5.33
N GLU A 65 1.10 -7.40 -5.65
CA GLU A 65 1.42 -8.60 -6.47
C GLU A 65 1.98 -8.21 -7.85
N ASP A 66 1.36 -7.24 -8.52
CA ASP A 66 1.79 -6.77 -9.83
C ASP A 66 3.23 -6.17 -9.76
N LEU A 67 3.63 -5.60 -8.60
CA LEU A 67 4.98 -5.09 -8.39
C LEU A 67 6.00 -6.19 -8.11
N GLU A 68 5.66 -7.17 -7.27
CA GLU A 68 6.51 -8.32 -7.01
C GLU A 68 6.81 -9.06 -8.33
N ALA A 69 5.78 -9.25 -9.17
CA ALA A 69 5.91 -9.84 -10.50
C ALA A 69 6.83 -9.02 -11.43
N LYS A 70 6.74 -7.68 -11.39
CA LYS A 70 7.63 -6.81 -12.16
C LYS A 70 9.08 -6.90 -11.67
N SER A 71 9.31 -6.89 -10.36
CA SER A 71 10.64 -6.98 -9.77
C SER A 71 11.35 -8.32 -10.09
N THR A 72 10.57 -9.41 -10.22
CA THR A 72 11.09 -10.74 -10.56
C THR A 72 11.46 -10.87 -12.04
N ASN A 73 10.80 -10.11 -12.93
CA ASN A 73 11.06 -10.13 -14.37
C ASN A 73 12.23 -9.23 -14.80
N GLU A 74 12.74 -8.39 -13.89
CA GLU A 74 13.84 -7.44 -14.13
C GLU A 74 15.21 -7.95 -13.60
N SER A 75 15.25 -9.16 -13.02
CA SER A 75 16.43 -9.87 -12.50
C SER A 75 16.81 -11.08 -13.36
#